data_AF-A0AA96DLX6-F1
#
_entry.id   AF-A0AA96DLX6-F1
#
_cell.length_a   1.000
_cell.length_b   1.000
_cell.length_c   1.000
_cell.angle_alpha   90.00
_cell.angle_beta   90.00
_cell.angle_gamma   90.00
#
_symmetry.space_group_name_H-M   'P 1'
#
loop_
_entity.id
_entity.type
_entity.pdbx_description
1 polymer ?
#
loop_
_entity_poly.entity_id
_entity_poly.type
_entity_poly.pdbx_seq_one_letter_code
_entity_poly.pdbx_strand_id
1 'polypeptide(L)'
;MENLQNKKNEIILQIGEDGLKRLKFSKILKLIVNEIKELMQYWIIKQIHQMVNEVFNINISQQLFYSFCYKNIKKDENFKLEKNHKIDIGVSQNRNTKKEEEKSIFDSDELNAIAMYGSSKL
;
A
#
# COMPACT_ATOMS: atom_id res chain seq x y z
N MET A 1 -18.03 -2.69 -0.62
CA MET A 1 -18.06 -1.22 -0.79
C MET A 1 -19.21 -0.58 -0.05
N GLU A 2 -20.43 -1.14 -0.13
CA GLU A 2 -21.63 -0.62 0.55
C GLU A 2 -21.42 -0.37 2.05
N ASN A 3 -20.81 -1.32 2.79
CA ASN A 3 -20.57 -1.14 4.23
C ASN A 3 -19.71 0.10 4.55
N LEU A 4 -18.67 0.37 3.74
CA LEU A 4 -17.79 1.53 3.94
C LEU A 4 -18.51 2.86 3.65
N GLN A 5 -19.40 2.87 2.65
CA GLN A 5 -20.23 4.05 2.33
C GLN A 5 -21.28 4.29 3.42
N ASN A 6 -21.93 3.24 3.90
CA ASN A 6 -22.88 3.34 5.01
C ASN A 6 -22.19 3.89 6.25
N LYS A 7 -20.98 3.40 6.56
CA LYS A 7 -20.20 3.91 7.69
C LYS A 7 -19.82 5.38 7.56
N LYS A 8 -19.44 5.82 6.36
CA LYS A 8 -19.21 7.25 6.07
C LYS A 8 -20.45 8.08 6.37
N ASN A 9 -21.62 7.64 5.90
CA ASN A 9 -22.88 8.35 6.10
C ASN A 9 -23.25 8.44 7.59
N GLU A 10 -23.06 7.36 8.36
CA GLU A 10 -23.24 7.37 9.82
C GLU A 10 -22.35 8.43 10.49
N ILE A 11 -21.07 8.49 10.13
CA ILE A 11 -20.15 9.47 10.70
C ILE A 11 -20.60 10.88 10.33
N ILE A 12 -20.96 11.12 9.07
CA ILE A 12 -21.46 12.43 8.61
C ILE A 12 -22.72 12.85 9.40
N LEU A 13 -23.63 11.93 9.70
CA LEU A 13 -24.81 12.23 10.51
C LEU A 13 -24.45 12.66 11.94
N GLN A 14 -23.37 12.13 12.52
CA GLN A 14 -22.97 12.43 13.90
C GLN A 14 -22.17 13.72 14.05
N ILE A 15 -21.29 14.03 13.09
CA ILE A 15 -20.33 15.14 13.21
C ILE A 15 -20.40 16.17 12.08
N GLY A 16 -21.26 15.93 11.08
CA GLY A 16 -21.33 16.72 9.85
C GLY A 16 -20.21 16.40 8.86
N GLU A 17 -20.41 16.79 7.60
CA GLU A 17 -19.43 16.59 6.54
C GLU A 17 -18.14 17.39 6.80
N ASP A 18 -18.27 18.62 7.32
CA ASP A 18 -17.13 19.45 7.71
C ASP A 18 -16.38 18.89 8.93
N GLY A 19 -17.09 18.23 9.84
CA GLY A 19 -16.50 17.48 10.94
C GLY A 19 -15.61 16.37 10.42
N LEU A 20 -16.08 15.62 9.42
CA LEU A 20 -15.32 14.55 8.77
C LEU A 20 -14.06 15.07 8.09
N LYS A 21 -14.15 16.19 7.34
CA LYS A 21 -12.99 16.82 6.68
C LYS A 21 -11.92 17.30 7.67
N ARG A 22 -12.33 17.72 8.86
CA ARG A 22 -11.42 18.19 9.92
C ARG A 22 -10.83 17.06 10.77
N LEU A 23 -11.32 15.83 10.65
CA LEU A 23 -10.79 14.71 11.41
C LEU A 23 -9.38 14.35 10.93
N LYS A 24 -8.50 14.09 11.91
CA LYS A 24 -7.19 13.48 11.61
C LYS A 24 -7.40 12.09 11.01
N PHE A 25 -6.59 11.73 10.02
CA PHE A 25 -6.65 10.41 9.37
C PHE A 25 -6.60 9.24 10.36
N SER A 26 -5.81 9.35 11.43
CA SER A 26 -5.74 8.32 12.47
C SER A 26 -7.07 8.09 13.20
N LYS A 27 -7.90 9.13 13.34
CA LYS A 27 -9.25 8.97 13.92
C LYS A 27 -10.20 8.33 12.93
N ILE A 28 -10.17 8.75 11.66
CA ILE A 28 -10.97 8.14 10.59
C ILE A 28 -10.70 6.64 10.54
N LEU A 29 -9.42 6.24 10.44
CA LEU A 29 -9.02 4.83 10.38
C LEU A 29 -9.49 4.01 11.59
N LYS A 30 -9.53 4.61 12.79
CA LYS A 30 -10.08 3.94 13.99
C LYS A 30 -11.59 3.74 13.91
N LEU A 31 -12.33 4.69 13.33
CA LEU A 31 -13.79 4.61 13.19
C LEU A 31 -14.21 3.54 12.18
N ILE A 32 -13.35 3.24 11.20
CA ILE A 32 -13.64 2.29 10.11
C ILE A 32 -12.83 0.98 10.23
N VAL A 33 -12.26 0.70 11.40
CA VAL A 33 -11.32 -0.42 11.55
C VAL A 33 -11.98 -1.77 11.25
N ASN A 34 -13.25 -1.92 11.61
CA ASN A 34 -14.00 -3.16 11.41
C ASN A 34 -14.31 -3.37 9.93
N GLU A 35 -14.71 -2.30 9.25
CA GLU A 35 -14.99 -2.28 7.82
C GLU A 35 -13.71 -2.58 7.02
N ILE A 36 -12.56 -2.07 7.45
CA ILE A 36 -11.26 -2.45 6.87
C ILE A 36 -10.98 -3.94 7.11
N LYS A 37 -11.20 -4.46 8.33
CA LYS A 37 -11.01 -5.89 8.64
C LYS A 37 -11.85 -6.79 7.75
N GLU A 38 -13.13 -6.47 7.56
CA GLU A 38 -14.02 -7.20 6.66
C GLU A 38 -13.53 -7.15 5.21
N LEU A 39 -13.13 -5.97 4.71
CA LEU A 39 -12.61 -5.83 3.35
C LEU A 39 -11.33 -6.65 3.13
N MET A 40 -10.49 -6.80 4.16
CA MET A 40 -9.26 -7.62 4.07
C MET A 40 -9.51 -9.11 3.85
N GLN A 41 -10.73 -9.61 4.08
CA GLN A 41 -11.08 -10.99 3.76
C GLN A 41 -11.19 -11.23 2.24
N TYR A 42 -11.44 -10.18 1.46
CA TYR A 42 -11.76 -10.28 0.03
C TYR A 42 -10.79 -9.51 -0.87
N TRP A 43 -10.13 -8.48 -0.34
CA TRP A 43 -9.32 -7.54 -1.12
C TRP A 43 -7.91 -7.41 -0.57
N ILE A 44 -6.94 -7.12 -1.44
CA ILE A 44 -5.56 -6.84 -1.00
C ILE A 44 -5.47 -5.44 -0.36
N ILE A 45 -4.54 -5.29 0.59
CA ILE A 45 -4.38 -4.04 1.37
C ILE A 45 -4.19 -2.77 0.49
N LYS A 46 -3.58 -2.91 -0.69
CA LYS A 46 -3.40 -1.82 -1.65
C LYS A 46 -4.73 -1.33 -2.23
N GLN A 47 -5.62 -2.25 -2.60
CA GLN A 47 -6.95 -1.93 -3.13
C GLN A 47 -7.81 -1.30 -2.04
N ILE A 48 -7.76 -1.83 -0.83
CA ILE A 48 -8.51 -1.27 0.31
C ILE A 48 -8.05 0.16 0.62
N HIS A 49 -6.75 0.42 0.56
CA HIS A 49 -6.19 1.77 0.72
C HIS A 49 -6.78 2.76 -0.29
N GLN A 50 -6.85 2.36 -1.57
CA GLN A 50 -7.48 3.17 -2.62
C GLN A 50 -8.97 3.41 -2.34
N MET A 51 -9.71 2.34 -2.02
CA MET A 51 -11.14 2.42 -1.70
C MET A 51 -11.44 3.35 -0.53
N VAL A 52 -10.63 3.30 0.54
CA VAL A 52 -10.79 4.19 1.71
C VAL A 52 -10.55 5.64 1.31
N ASN A 53 -9.50 5.92 0.55
CA ASN A 53 -9.22 7.28 0.08
C ASN A 53 -10.35 7.82 -0.81
N GLU A 54 -10.86 7.00 -1.73
CA GLU A 54 -11.95 7.37 -2.63
C GLU A 54 -13.26 7.61 -1.87
N VAL A 55 -13.69 6.67 -1.03
CA VAL A 55 -14.96 6.78 -0.30
C VAL A 55 -14.95 8.00 0.62
N PHE A 56 -13.88 8.19 1.38
CA PHE A 56 -13.79 9.31 2.32
C PHE A 56 -13.33 10.62 1.67
N ASN A 57 -12.97 10.60 0.39
CA ASN A 57 -12.39 11.73 -0.33
C ASN A 57 -11.21 12.36 0.45
N ILE A 58 -10.27 11.50 0.86
CA ILE A 58 -9.09 11.86 1.64
C ILE A 58 -7.82 11.32 0.97
N ASN A 59 -6.67 11.88 1.36
CA ASN A 59 -5.38 11.46 0.83
C ASN A 59 -4.50 10.87 1.95
N ILE A 60 -4.88 9.71 2.48
CA ILE A 60 -4.05 8.97 3.43
C ILE A 60 -2.86 8.40 2.67
N SER A 61 -1.64 8.58 3.19
CA SER A 61 -0.46 7.94 2.60
C SER A 61 -0.48 6.43 2.81
N GLN A 62 0.01 5.69 1.81
CA GLN A 62 0.10 4.23 1.88
C GLN A 62 0.87 3.77 3.12
N GLN A 63 1.97 4.45 3.47
CA GLN A 63 2.78 4.15 4.65
C GLN A 63 1.96 4.25 5.95
N LEU A 64 1.16 5.31 6.12
CA LEU A 64 0.31 5.50 7.29
C LEU A 64 -0.76 4.42 7.38
N PHE A 65 -1.43 4.13 6.26
CA PHE A 65 -2.47 3.10 6.18
C PHE A 65 -1.91 1.70 6.52
N TYR A 66 -0.76 1.36 5.96
CA TYR A 66 -0.16 0.04 6.13
C TYR A 66 0.36 -0.15 7.56
N SER A 67 0.97 0.89 8.14
CA SER A 67 1.38 0.90 9.54
C SER A 67 0.17 0.73 10.47
N PHE A 68 -0.95 1.39 10.16
CA PHE A 68 -2.19 1.25 10.91
C PHE A 68 -2.74 -0.18 10.85
N CYS A 69 -2.87 -0.76 9.65
CA CYS A 69 -3.37 -2.13 9.48
C CYS A 69 -2.47 -3.16 10.16
N TYR A 70 -1.14 -2.98 10.07
CA TYR A 70 -0.19 -3.85 10.74
C TYR A 70 -0.37 -3.85 12.27
N LYS A 71 -0.60 -2.68 12.87
CA LYS A 71 -0.74 -2.55 14.33
C LYS A 71 -2.11 -3.01 14.86
N ASN A 72 -3.19 -2.78 14.11
CA ASN A 72 -4.55 -2.91 14.63
C ASN A 72 -5.33 -4.11 14.04
N ILE A 73 -4.85 -4.72 12.95
CA ILE A 73 -5.54 -5.81 12.27
C ILE A 73 -4.70 -7.09 12.27
N LYS A 74 -3.42 -6.99 11.92
CA LYS A 74 -2.53 -8.17 11.80
C LYS A 74 -2.15 -8.85 13.12
N LYS A 75 -2.54 -8.29 14.26
CA LYS A 75 -2.29 -8.95 15.55
C LYS A 75 -3.23 -10.14 15.80
N ASP A 76 -4.35 -10.22 15.06
CA ASP A 76 -5.39 -11.22 15.28
C ASP A 76 -5.33 -12.42 14.32
N GLU A 77 -4.79 -12.29 13.09
CA GLU A 77 -4.75 -13.39 12.11
C GLU A 77 -3.48 -13.38 11.25
N ASN A 78 -3.02 -14.58 10.87
CA ASN A 78 -1.82 -14.92 10.09
C ASN A 78 -1.72 -14.18 8.74
N PHE A 79 -1.42 -12.89 8.80
CA PHE A 79 -1.33 -12.05 7.62
C PHE A 79 0.00 -12.31 6.92
N LYS A 80 -0.01 -13.16 5.88
CA LYS A 80 1.08 -13.21 4.89
C LYS A 80 1.10 -11.88 4.16
N LEU A 81 1.88 -10.95 4.71
CA LEU A 81 2.45 -9.87 3.91
C LEU A 81 3.28 -10.61 2.85
N GLU A 82 2.79 -10.72 1.62
CA GLU A 82 3.65 -11.08 0.50
C GLU A 82 4.80 -10.07 0.53
N LYS A 83 5.92 -10.51 1.11
CA LYS A 83 7.17 -9.77 1.16
C LYS A 83 7.77 -9.86 -0.23
N ASN A 84 7.21 -9.11 -1.17
CA ASN A 84 7.99 -8.61 -2.30
C ASN A 84 8.78 -7.40 -1.81
N HIS A 85 9.66 -7.63 -0.85
CA HIS A 85 10.86 -6.84 -0.60
C HIS A 85 11.73 -7.61 0.38
N LYS A 86 12.86 -8.10 -0.12
CA LYS A 86 14.04 -8.36 0.70
C LYS A 86 14.30 -7.08 1.50
N ILE A 87 14.00 -7.12 2.79
CA ILE A 87 14.50 -6.16 3.75
C ILE A 87 15.97 -6.50 3.87
N ASP A 88 16.81 -5.68 3.25
CA ASP A 88 18.25 -5.73 3.47
C ASP A 88 18.46 -5.40 4.95
N ILE A 89 18.82 -6.42 5.72
CA ILE A 89 19.15 -6.29 7.13
C ILE A 89 20.42 -5.44 7.17
N GLY A 90 20.34 -4.33 7.91
CA GLY A 90 21.37 -3.30 8.00
C GLY A 90 22.80 -3.86 8.00
N VAL A 91 23.52 -3.56 6.93
CA VAL A 91 24.97 -3.70 6.87
C VAL A 91 25.55 -2.57 7.72
N SER A 92 26.08 -2.95 8.88
CA SER A 92 27.08 -2.18 9.61
C SER A 92 28.11 -1.62 8.62
N GLN A 93 28.27 -0.29 8.61
CA GLN A 93 29.32 0.36 7.83
C GLN A 93 30.68 -0.16 8.28
N ASN A 94 31.23 -1.12 7.53
CA ASN A 94 32.66 -1.33 7.48
C ASN A 94 33.10 -1.27 6.02
N ARG A 95 33.70 -0.14 5.67
CA ARG A 95 34.45 0.06 4.43
C ARG A 95 35.49 -1.07 4.30
N ASN A 96 35.41 -1.83 3.23
CA ASN A 96 36.61 -2.25 2.51
C ASN A 96 36.28 -2.47 1.02
N THR A 97 37.15 -1.92 0.19
CA THR A 97 37.09 -1.84 -1.27
C THR A 97 37.32 -3.20 -1.93
N LYS A 98 36.49 -3.58 -2.92
CA LYS A 98 36.87 -4.15 -4.24
C LYS A 98 35.65 -4.61 -5.07
N LYS A 99 35.51 -3.96 -6.23
CA LYS A 99 35.13 -4.42 -7.59
C LYS A 99 33.96 -5.41 -7.84
N GLU A 100 33.21 -5.07 -8.90
CA GLU A 100 32.54 -5.97 -9.88
C GLU A 100 31.24 -6.63 -9.35
N GLU A 101 30.04 -6.60 -9.96
CA GLU A 101 29.54 -6.47 -11.34
C GLU A 101 28.11 -5.86 -11.32
N GLU A 102 27.79 -5.07 -12.33
CA GLU A 102 26.40 -4.71 -12.65
C GLU A 102 25.66 -5.95 -13.16
N LYS A 103 24.61 -6.41 -12.46
CA LYS A 103 23.69 -7.42 -12.99
C LYS A 103 22.38 -6.76 -13.41
N SER A 104 22.28 -6.59 -14.73
CA SER A 104 21.13 -6.10 -15.47
C SER A 104 19.86 -6.91 -15.16
N ILE A 105 18.79 -6.18 -14.84
CA ILE A 105 17.43 -6.66 -14.68
C ILE A 105 16.80 -6.67 -16.08
N PHE A 106 17.07 -7.69 -16.90
CA PHE A 106 16.33 -7.92 -18.15
C PHE A 106 16.29 -9.43 -18.42
N ASP A 107 15.08 -9.97 -18.54
CA ASP A 107 14.86 -11.37 -18.93
C ASP A 107 15.18 -11.54 -20.43
N SER A 108 15.61 -12.74 -20.85
CA SER A 108 16.11 -13.04 -22.20
C SER A 108 15.18 -12.61 -23.33
N ASP A 109 13.88 -12.56 -23.04
CA ASP A 109 12.84 -12.23 -24.01
C ASP A 109 12.76 -10.71 -24.25
N GLU A 110 13.08 -9.88 -23.26
CA GLU A 110 13.16 -8.42 -23.41
C GLU A 110 14.40 -8.00 -24.23
N LEU A 111 15.53 -8.71 -24.06
CA LEU A 111 16.75 -8.46 -24.85
C LEU A 111 16.55 -8.77 -26.35
N ASN A 112 15.77 -9.81 -26.68
CA ASN A 112 15.49 -10.17 -28.07
C ASN A 112 14.53 -9.17 -28.74
N ALA A 113 13.58 -8.61 -27.97
CA ALA A 113 12.69 -7.55 -28.45
C ALA A 113 13.47 -6.25 -28.77
N ILE A 114 14.46 -5.90 -27.94
CA ILE A 114 15.32 -4.72 -28.16
C ILE A 114 16.21 -4.91 -29.41
N ALA A 115 16.74 -6.12 -29.62
CA ALA A 115 17.59 -6.42 -30.78
C ALA A 115 16.85 -6.32 -32.13
N MET A 116 15.57 -6.68 -32.18
CA MET A 116 14.76 -6.59 -33.40
C MET A 116 14.33 -5.16 -33.75
N TYR A 117 14.12 -4.29 -32.76
CA TYR A 117 13.74 -2.89 -33.01
C TYR A 117 14.92 -1.95 -33.28
N GLY A 118 16.17 -2.38 -32.99
CA GLY A 118 17.38 -1.57 -33.18
C GLY A 118 18.00 -1.59 -34.58
N SER A 119 17.58 -2.50 -35.47
CA SER A 119 18.06 -2.57 -36.85
C SER A 119 17.15 -1.82 -37.82
N SER A 120 17.10 -0.50 -37.67
CA SER A 120 16.70 0.41 -38.74
C SER A 120 17.50 1.70 -38.59
N LYS A 121 18.76 1.61 -39.02
CA LYS A 121 19.63 2.77 -39.22
C LYS A 121 19.89 2.89 -40.71
N LEU A 122 19.29 3.91 -41.34
CA LEU A 122 19.84 4.80 -42.36
C LEU A 122 18.71 5.56 -43.04
#